data_AF-A0A7X1GMM5-F1
#
_entry.id   AF-A0A7X1GMM5-F1
#
_cell.length_a   1.000
_cell.length_b   1.000
_cell.length_c   1.000
_cell.angle_alpha   90.00
_cell.angle_beta   90.00
_cell.angle_gamma   90.00
#
_symmetry.space_group_name_H-M   'P 1'
#
loop_
_entity.id
_entity.type
_entity.pdbx_description
1 polymer ?
#
loop_
_entity_poly.entity_id
_entity_poly.type
_entity_poly.pdbx_seq_one_letter_code
_entity_poly.pdbx_strand_id
1 'polypeptide(L)'
;MRRNIEHVGWGKLTYEIRAIVAVAQELKNLGVDITWENIGDPIQKGEKIPQWIKDAIIKLVSDDITYGYVATQGVLETREFLAERVNKRGSYQVTANDIIFFNGLGDAVAKIFGFLRREARV
;
A
#
# COMPACT_ATOMS: atom_id res chain seq x y z
N MET A 1 -30.97 -8.64 -23.83
CA MET A 1 -29.80 -9.28 -23.16
C MET A 1 -28.93 -8.18 -22.57
N ARG A 2 -28.57 -8.25 -21.28
CA ARG A 2 -27.68 -7.27 -20.65
C ARG A 2 -26.22 -7.61 -21.00
N ARG A 3 -25.42 -6.59 -21.31
CA ARG A 3 -24.01 -6.74 -21.64
C ARG A 3 -23.24 -7.09 -20.36
N ASN A 4 -22.31 -8.05 -20.46
CA ASN A 4 -21.42 -8.36 -19.35
C ASN A 4 -20.50 -7.14 -19.09
N ILE A 5 -20.38 -6.75 -17.82
CA ILE A 5 -19.57 -5.62 -17.37
C ILE A 5 -18.15 -6.03 -16.98
N GLU A 6 -17.91 -7.33 -16.76
CA GLU A 6 -16.61 -7.84 -16.35
C GLU A 6 -15.63 -7.91 -17.54
N HIS A 7 -14.39 -7.51 -17.30
CA HIS A 7 -13.31 -7.74 -18.27
C HIS A 7 -13.03 -9.24 -18.39
N VAL A 8 -12.66 -9.70 -19.59
CA VAL A 8 -12.41 -11.13 -19.88
C VAL A 8 -11.36 -11.80 -18.99
N GLY A 9 -10.47 -11.02 -18.39
CA GLY A 9 -9.44 -11.49 -17.45
C GLY A 9 -9.84 -11.46 -15.98
N TRP A 10 -11.02 -10.96 -15.62
CA TRP A 10 -11.47 -10.78 -14.23
C TRP A 10 -11.38 -12.07 -13.42
N GLY A 11 -11.88 -13.19 -13.96
CA GLY A 11 -11.85 -14.49 -13.29
C GLY A 11 -10.45 -15.11 -13.12
N LYS A 12 -9.38 -14.42 -13.53
CA LYS A 12 -7.98 -14.82 -13.31
C LYS A 12 -7.30 -14.03 -12.18
N LEU A 13 -7.97 -13.01 -11.64
CA LEU A 13 -7.44 -12.19 -10.55
C LEU A 13 -7.80 -12.83 -9.21
N THR A 14 -6.97 -13.75 -8.72
CA THR A 14 -7.13 -14.33 -7.37
C THR A 14 -6.03 -13.82 -6.43
N TYR A 15 -6.42 -13.52 -5.20
CA TYR A 15 -5.49 -13.08 -4.15
C TYR A 15 -5.41 -14.14 -3.04
N GLU A 16 -4.61 -15.17 -3.32
CA GLU A 16 -4.56 -16.41 -2.54
C GLU A 16 -4.19 -16.20 -1.07
N ILE A 17 -3.37 -15.17 -0.77
CA ILE A 17 -2.96 -14.81 0.58
C ILE A 17 -4.18 -14.59 1.50
N ARG A 18 -5.29 -14.07 0.96
CA ARG A 18 -6.57 -13.92 1.69
C ARG A 18 -7.60 -15.00 1.35
N ALA A 19 -7.48 -15.68 0.22
CA ALA A 19 -8.41 -16.76 -0.13
C ALA A 19 -8.36 -17.92 0.89
N ILE A 20 -7.16 -18.26 1.38
CA ILE A 20 -6.98 -19.32 2.39
C ILE A 20 -7.69 -19.04 3.72
N VAL A 21 -8.00 -17.76 4.01
CA VAL A 21 -8.66 -17.35 5.26
C VAL A 21 -10.07 -17.92 5.36
N ALA A 22 -10.80 -18.06 4.23
CA ALA A 22 -12.14 -18.63 4.24
C ALA A 22 -12.11 -20.10 4.72
N VAL A 23 -11.18 -20.89 4.19
CA VAL A 23 -10.98 -22.29 4.59
C VAL A 23 -10.54 -22.39 6.05
N ALA A 24 -9.59 -21.56 6.46
CA ALA A 24 -9.14 -21.53 7.85
C ALA A 24 -10.27 -21.15 8.83
N GLN A 25 -11.19 -20.28 8.42
CA GLN A 25 -12.36 -19.92 9.22
C GLN A 25 -13.36 -21.08 9.34
N GLU A 26 -13.56 -21.87 8.29
CA GLU A 26 -14.37 -23.10 8.35
C GLU A 26 -13.78 -24.11 9.35
N LEU A 27 -12.47 -24.35 9.29
CA LEU A 27 -11.77 -25.23 10.23
C LEU A 27 -11.87 -24.71 11.68
N LYS A 28 -11.71 -23.40 11.87
CA LYS A 28 -11.88 -22.77 13.17
C LYS A 28 -13.29 -22.97 13.74
N ASN A 29 -14.32 -22.89 12.90
CA ASN A 29 -15.71 -23.14 13.31
C ASN A 29 -15.96 -24.60 13.71
N LEU A 30 -15.13 -25.53 13.23
CA LEU A 30 -15.14 -26.94 13.62
C LEU A 30 -14.31 -27.21 14.90
N GLY A 31 -13.78 -26.17 15.53
CA GLY A 31 -13.02 -26.26 16.78
C GLY A 31 -11.51 -26.47 16.60
N VAL A 32 -10.98 -26.36 15.38
CA VAL A 32 -9.54 -26.40 15.13
C VAL A 32 -8.92 -25.07 15.53
N ASP A 33 -7.87 -25.11 16.35
CA ASP A 33 -7.10 -23.91 16.65
C ASP A 33 -6.23 -23.51 15.46
N ILE A 34 -6.22 -22.22 15.13
CA ILE A 34 -5.56 -21.69 13.93
C ILE A 34 -4.52 -20.66 14.34
N THR A 35 -3.26 -20.92 13.98
CA THR A 35 -2.18 -19.93 14.02
C THR A 35 -2.10 -19.19 12.68
N TRP A 36 -2.29 -17.88 12.70
CA TRP A 36 -2.39 -17.05 11.50
C TRP A 36 -1.02 -16.53 11.06
N GLU A 37 -0.31 -17.24 10.19
CA GLU A 37 0.99 -16.80 9.62
C GLU A 37 0.90 -16.37 8.14
N ASN A 38 -0.31 -16.24 7.60
CA ASN A 38 -0.53 -15.89 6.19
C ASN A 38 -0.38 -14.38 5.89
N ILE A 39 -0.56 -13.51 6.89
CA ILE A 39 -0.46 -12.05 6.74
C ILE A 39 0.71 -11.51 7.57
N GLY A 40 1.63 -10.82 6.91
CA GLY A 40 2.73 -10.09 7.55
C GLY A 40 2.29 -8.73 8.09
N ASP A 41 1.25 -8.68 8.93
CA ASP A 41 0.81 -7.47 9.64
C ASP A 41 1.55 -7.38 10.99
N PRO A 42 2.54 -6.49 11.15
CA PRO A 42 3.34 -6.44 12.36
C PRO A 42 2.52 -6.11 13.61
N ILE A 43 1.43 -5.34 13.49
CA ILE A 43 0.59 -4.96 14.63
C ILE A 43 -0.13 -6.18 15.19
N GLN A 44 -0.66 -7.05 14.32
CA GLN A 44 -1.24 -8.33 14.74
C GLN A 44 -0.20 -9.26 15.36
N LYS A 45 1.08 -9.08 15.03
CA LYS A 45 2.21 -9.81 15.60
C LYS A 45 2.78 -9.18 16.89
N GLY A 46 2.14 -8.12 17.39
CA GLY A 46 2.49 -7.49 18.67
C GLY A 46 3.44 -6.29 18.56
N GLU A 47 3.86 -5.92 17.35
CA GLU A 47 4.61 -4.68 17.15
C GLU A 47 3.74 -3.47 17.49
N LYS A 48 4.38 -2.43 18.00
CA LYS A 48 3.71 -1.17 18.36
C LYS A 48 4.34 -0.03 17.57
N ILE A 49 3.49 0.81 16.99
CA ILE A 49 3.95 2.07 16.41
C ILE A 49 4.63 2.91 17.50
N PRO A 50 5.85 3.42 17.25
CA PRO A 50 6.54 4.32 18.17
C PRO A 50 5.70 5.53 18.56
N GLN A 51 5.81 5.97 19.82
CA GLN A 51 4.96 7.03 20.37
C GLN A 51 5.09 8.35 19.60
N TRP A 52 6.32 8.74 19.20
CA TRP A 52 6.54 9.98 18.47
C TRP A 52 5.81 10.05 17.12
N ILE A 53 5.57 8.91 16.46
CA ILE A 53 4.77 8.85 15.21
C ILE A 53 3.31 9.14 15.54
N LYS A 54 2.78 8.52 16.60
CA LYS A 54 1.40 8.76 17.06
C LYS A 54 1.20 10.22 17.43
N ASP A 55 2.16 10.80 18.16
CA ASP A 55 2.10 12.20 18.58
C ASP A 55 2.08 13.16 17.38
N ALA A 56 2.89 12.88 16.35
CA ALA A 56 2.87 13.65 15.10
C ALA A 56 1.52 13.57 14.39
N ILE A 57 0.92 12.38 14.29
CA ILE A 57 -0.40 12.20 13.68
C ILE A 57 -1.48 12.91 14.50
N ILE A 58 -1.48 12.76 15.83
CA ILE A 58 -2.44 13.43 16.73
C ILE A 58 -2.39 14.95 16.53
N LYS A 59 -1.20 15.53 16.43
CA LYS A 59 -1.04 16.96 16.16
C LYS A 59 -1.63 17.37 14.82
N LEU A 60 -1.38 16.59 13.76
CA LEU A 60 -1.88 16.88 12.41
C LEU A 60 -3.41 16.78 12.32
N VAL A 61 -4.01 15.80 13.01
CA VAL A 61 -5.47 15.60 13.04
C VAL A 61 -6.21 16.81 13.61
N SER A 62 -5.58 17.59 14.50
CA SER A 62 -6.18 18.81 15.05
C SER A 62 -6.08 20.04 14.14
N ASP A 63 -5.42 19.94 12.98
CA ASP A 63 -5.23 21.03 12.03
C ASP A 63 -6.05 20.78 10.76
N ASP A 64 -7.02 21.66 10.47
CA ASP A 64 -7.95 21.53 9.35
C ASP A 64 -7.23 21.45 7.99
N ILE A 65 -6.03 22.06 7.86
CA ILE A 65 -5.27 22.02 6.60
C ILE A 65 -4.89 20.59 6.21
N THR A 66 -4.75 19.68 7.18
CA THR A 66 -4.40 18.28 6.98
C THR A 66 -5.40 17.54 6.10
N TYR A 67 -6.66 17.98 6.08
CA TYR A 67 -7.73 17.38 5.29
C TYR A 67 -7.81 17.93 3.86
N GLY A 68 -6.98 18.92 3.52
CA GLY A 68 -6.90 19.50 2.19
C GLY A 68 -6.19 18.61 1.17
N TYR A 69 -6.46 18.87 -0.11
CA TYR A 69 -5.69 18.26 -1.19
C TYR A 69 -4.27 18.82 -1.24
N VAL A 70 -3.34 17.96 -1.64
CA VAL A 70 -1.96 18.33 -1.97
C VAL A 70 -1.72 18.15 -3.48
N ALA A 71 -0.55 18.59 -3.97
CA ALA A 71 -0.15 18.32 -5.34
C ALA A 71 -0.22 16.81 -5.64
N THR A 72 -0.52 16.44 -6.88
CA THR A 72 -0.69 15.02 -7.29
C THR A 72 0.52 14.15 -6.93
N GLN A 73 1.72 14.71 -6.93
CA GLN A 73 2.94 13.99 -6.55
C GLN A 73 3.10 13.81 -5.02
N GLY A 74 2.37 14.56 -4.22
CA GLY A 74 2.52 14.67 -2.78
C GLY A 74 3.18 15.98 -2.34
N VAL A 75 3.26 16.17 -1.02
CA VAL A 75 3.85 17.34 -0.35
C VAL A 75 5.31 17.54 -0.77
N LEU A 76 5.68 18.75 -1.21
CA LEU A 76 7.00 19.03 -1.79
C LEU A 76 8.11 18.83 -0.76
N GLU A 77 7.94 19.39 0.44
CA GLU A 77 8.90 19.33 1.53
C GLU A 77 9.21 17.89 1.93
N THR A 78 8.20 17.01 1.92
CA THR A 78 8.40 15.58 2.18
C THR A 78 9.16 14.90 1.05
N ARG A 79 8.89 15.25 -0.23
CA ARG A 79 9.63 14.71 -1.38
C ARG A 79 11.09 15.16 -1.36
N GLU A 80 11.37 16.42 -1.04
CA GLU A 80 12.74 16.95 -0.90
C GLU A 80 13.50 16.23 0.21
N PHE A 81 12.88 16.08 1.38
CA PHE A 81 13.44 15.31 2.49
C PHE A 81 13.79 13.87 2.05
N LEU A 82 12.85 13.18 1.38
CA LEU A 82 13.10 11.81 0.91
C LEU A 82 14.22 11.74 -0.13
N ALA A 83 14.29 12.68 -1.07
CA ALA A 83 15.36 12.74 -2.05
C ALA A 83 16.73 12.88 -1.37
N GLU A 84 16.86 13.78 -0.39
CA GLU A 84 18.08 13.93 0.42
C GLU A 84 18.45 12.62 1.14
N ARG A 85 17.47 11.93 1.75
CA ARG A 85 17.69 10.66 2.45
C ARG A 85 18.13 9.53 1.53
N VAL A 86 17.59 9.47 0.31
CA VAL A 86 18.00 8.48 -0.70
C VAL A 86 19.42 8.80 -1.19
N ASN A 87 19.70 10.06 -1.52
CA ASN A 87 20.99 10.50 -2.06
C ASN A 87 22.15 10.26 -1.09
N LYS A 88 21.90 10.36 0.23
CA LYS A 88 22.85 10.00 1.30
C LYS A 88 23.33 8.54 1.26
N ARG A 89 22.64 7.63 0.56
CA ARG A 89 23.06 6.23 0.39
C ARG A 89 24.18 6.07 -0.64
N GLY A 90 24.52 7.12 -1.40
CA GLY A 90 25.66 7.14 -2.33
C GLY A 90 25.46 6.35 -3.64
N SER A 91 24.24 5.89 -3.92
CA SER A 91 23.89 5.19 -5.17
C SER A 91 23.25 6.16 -6.17
N TYR A 92 22.32 5.70 -7.01
CA TYR A 92 21.55 6.53 -7.92
C TYR A 92 20.96 7.75 -7.20
N GLN A 93 21.18 8.92 -7.77
CA GLN A 93 20.73 10.19 -7.22
C GLN A 93 19.36 10.55 -7.80
N VAL A 94 18.46 11.01 -6.92
CA VAL A 94 17.10 11.42 -7.26
C VAL A 94 16.83 12.85 -6.82
N THR A 95 15.85 13.48 -7.45
CA THR A 95 15.29 14.78 -7.07
C THR A 95 13.87 14.60 -6.53
N ALA A 96 13.29 15.65 -5.95
CA ALA A 96 11.89 15.63 -5.54
C ALA A 96 10.93 15.34 -6.72
N ASN A 97 11.33 15.63 -7.97
CA ASN A 97 10.53 15.37 -9.16
C ASN A 97 10.47 13.88 -9.55
N ASP A 98 11.40 13.07 -9.04
CA ASP A 98 11.46 11.63 -9.26
C ASP A 98 10.61 10.84 -8.25
N ILE A 99 9.95 11.53 -7.31
CA ILE A 99 9.21 10.93 -6.20
C ILE A 99 7.72 11.27 -6.33
N ILE A 100 6.88 10.24 -6.26
CA ILE A 100 5.43 10.36 -6.23
C ILE A 100 4.85 9.48 -5.11
N PHE A 101 3.89 10.03 -4.38
CA PHE A 101 3.20 9.32 -3.30
C PHE A 101 2.01 8.51 -3.83
N PHE A 102 1.78 7.36 -3.20
CA PHE A 102 0.65 6.45 -3.43
C PHE A 102 0.08 5.98 -2.10
N ASN A 103 -1.14 5.44 -2.12
CA ASN A 103 -1.79 4.88 -0.93
C ASN A 103 -1.30 3.46 -0.64
N GLY A 104 -0.02 3.35 -0.32
CA GLY A 104 0.67 2.08 -0.14
C GLY A 104 1.20 1.47 -1.44
N LEU A 105 2.01 0.42 -1.30
CA LEU A 105 2.72 -0.18 -2.43
C LEU A 105 1.79 -0.85 -3.45
N GLY A 106 0.67 -1.44 -2.99
CA GLY A 106 -0.30 -2.09 -3.87
C GLY A 106 -0.92 -1.13 -4.90
N ASP A 107 -1.23 0.10 -4.47
CA ASP A 107 -1.73 1.17 -5.34
C ASP A 107 -0.67 1.58 -6.38
N ALA A 108 0.58 1.78 -5.94
CA ALA A 108 1.69 2.10 -6.82
C ALA A 108 1.89 1.04 -7.92
N VAL A 109 1.93 -0.25 -7.53
CA VAL A 109 2.07 -1.37 -8.47
C VAL A 109 0.89 -1.39 -9.44
N ALA A 110 -0.35 -1.37 -8.94
CA ALA A 110 -1.54 -1.40 -9.80
C ALA A 110 -1.55 -0.23 -10.79
N LYS A 111 -1.18 0.97 -10.36
CA LYS A 111 -1.13 2.17 -11.20
C LYS A 111 -0.06 2.06 -12.29
N ILE A 112 1.16 1.68 -11.92
CA ILE A 112 2.28 1.57 -12.86
C ILE A 112 1.97 0.50 -13.91
N PHE A 113 1.61 -0.71 -13.49
CA PHE A 113 1.29 -1.80 -14.42
C PHE A 113 0.06 -1.51 -15.27
N GLY A 114 -0.91 -0.74 -14.74
CA GLY A 114 -2.07 -0.28 -15.51
C GLY A 114 -1.73 0.72 -16.63
N PHE A 115 -0.60 1.41 -16.56
CA PHE A 115 -0.12 2.33 -17.61
C PHE A 115 0.89 1.71 -18.57
N LEU A 116 1.44 0.54 -18.24
CA LEU A 116 2.33 -0.17 -19.17
C LEU A 116 1.55 -0.62 -20.40
N ARG A 117 2.21 -0.57 -21.56
CA ARG A 117 1.67 -1.19 -22.78
C ARG A 117 1.51 -2.68 -22.55
N ARG A 118 0.49 -3.28 -23.14
CA ARG A 118 0.21 -4.72 -22.99
C ARG A 118 1.36 -5.59 -23.49
N GLU A 119 2.14 -5.07 -24.43
CA GLU A 119 3.30 -5.72 -25.04
C GLU A 119 4.61 -5.43 -24.29
N ALA A 120 4.61 -4.53 -23.32
CA ALA A 120 5.80 -4.23 -22.52
C ALA A 120 6.18 -5.43 -21.65
N ARG A 121 7.45 -5.81 -21.69
CA ARG A 121 8.06 -6.78 -20.78
C ARG A 121 9.00 -6.01 -19.86
N VAL A 122 8.74 -6.08 -18.56
CA VAL A 122 9.46 -5.35 -17.50
C VAL A 122 9.87 -6.32 -16.42
#